data_AF-A0AAV9IHZ9-F1
#
_entry.id   AF-A0AAV9IHZ9-F1
#
_cell.length_a   1.000
_cell.length_b   1.000
_cell.length_c   1.000
_cell.angle_alpha   90.00
_cell.angle_beta   90.00
_cell.angle_gamma   90.00
#
_symmetry.space_group_name_H-M   'P 1'
#
loop_
_entity.id
_entity.type
_entity.pdbx_description
1 polymer ?
#
loop_
_entity_poly.entity_id
_entity_poly.type
_entity_poly.pdbx_seq_one_letter_code
_entity_poly.pdbx_strand_id
1 'polypeptide(L)'
;MPPVAPLFGISPKTVNRELEHWMSNLNEVQSVINSVEPKLNTTPAKWKALSQHVKEVSEELSQIFNKEDPHYDVIMAGVQASKKFESAEAEISKNDGIRDRAMTRLRKYRDEIESLRREYKERERVRERYDHYRVKLDNLERKGKDQPRIARNQQKLKDAEDAYNAVTNELIEKMENCWKKHVEIFAESSIALWHMSMRMTDEFAQSSENVRPFVDDYLKSMKNNDSSFPSQDYMGADSPVSEPTKEKISNNDSTFDTSELKKTLSAKSVNSTLGHEEHEKQEEALEETV
;
A
#
# COMPACT_ATOMS: atom_id res chain seq x y z
N MET A 1 -23.70 9.96 51.70
CA MET A 1 -23.03 8.65 51.65
C MET A 1 -21.67 8.87 51.02
N PRO A 2 -20.55 8.50 51.67
CA PRO A 2 -19.23 8.60 51.04
C PRO A 2 -19.10 7.55 49.93
N PRO A 3 -18.31 7.82 48.87
CA PRO A 3 -18.09 6.89 47.79
C PRO A 3 -17.29 5.68 48.29
N VAL A 4 -17.75 4.48 47.92
CA VAL A 4 -17.08 3.22 48.21
C VAL A 4 -15.79 3.17 47.40
N ALA A 5 -14.65 3.40 48.05
CA ALA A 5 -13.35 3.19 47.45
C ALA A 5 -13.20 1.71 47.01
N PRO A 6 -12.61 1.43 45.84
CA PRO A 6 -12.35 0.06 45.40
C PRO A 6 -11.29 -0.57 46.32
N LEU A 7 -11.75 -1.40 47.26
CA LEU A 7 -10.94 -2.01 48.33
C LEU A 7 -10.17 -3.27 47.88
N PHE A 8 -9.89 -3.40 46.59
CA PHE A 8 -9.05 -4.47 46.04
C PHE A 8 -8.10 -3.89 45.00
N GLY A 9 -6.84 -3.75 45.40
CA GLY A 9 -5.75 -3.44 44.48
C GLY A 9 -5.76 -4.40 43.29
N ILE A 10 -5.57 -3.85 42.10
CA ILE A 10 -5.48 -4.56 40.84
C ILE A 10 -4.39 -5.62 40.99
N SER A 11 -4.77 -6.90 41.13
CA SER A 11 -3.80 -7.99 41.17
C SER A 11 -3.00 -7.98 39.87
N PRO A 12 -1.66 -8.17 39.89
CA PRO A 12 -0.86 -8.15 38.68
C PRO A 12 -1.35 -9.22 37.70
N LYS A 13 -1.83 -8.77 36.54
CA LYS A 13 -2.31 -9.58 35.41
C LYS A 13 -1.16 -10.46 34.92
N THR A 14 -1.41 -11.74 34.68
CA THR A 14 -0.38 -12.59 34.05
C THR A 14 -0.23 -12.20 32.58
N VAL A 15 0.97 -11.75 32.20
CA VAL A 15 1.30 -11.30 30.84
C VAL A 15 2.23 -12.33 30.19
N ASN A 16 1.96 -12.68 28.94
CA ASN A 16 2.89 -13.47 28.11
C ASN A 16 3.42 -12.57 26.98
N ARG A 17 4.68 -12.13 27.12
CA ARG A 17 5.33 -11.21 26.17
C ARG A 17 5.56 -11.81 24.79
N GLU A 18 5.79 -13.11 24.72
CA GLU A 18 5.98 -13.83 23.46
C GLU A 18 4.68 -13.86 22.65
N LEU A 19 3.55 -14.13 23.32
CA LEU A 19 2.23 -14.08 22.71
C LEU A 19 1.90 -12.66 22.20
N GLU A 20 2.18 -11.62 23.00
CA GLU A 20 2.00 -10.23 22.59
C GLU A 20 2.88 -9.86 21.39
N HIS A 21 4.13 -10.33 21.37
CA HIS A 21 5.05 -10.14 20.26
C HIS A 21 4.49 -10.74 18.96
N TRP A 22 4.04 -11.99 18.99
CA TRP A 22 3.47 -12.65 17.81
C TRP A 22 2.17 -11.99 17.34
N MET A 23 1.28 -11.60 18.26
CA MET A 23 0.06 -10.87 17.90
C MET A 23 0.38 -9.51 17.27
N SER A 24 1.40 -8.79 17.76
CA SER A 24 1.87 -7.54 17.15
C SER A 24 2.37 -7.77 15.73
N ASN A 25 3.23 -8.78 15.52
CA ASN A 25 3.75 -9.12 14.19
C ASN A 25 2.62 -9.48 13.20
N LEU A 26 1.60 -10.22 13.64
CA LEU A 26 0.44 -10.54 12.80
C LEU A 26 -0.42 -9.30 12.50
N ASN A 27 -0.54 -8.35 13.42
CA ASN A 27 -1.23 -7.08 13.18
C ASN A 27 -0.50 -6.25 12.12
N GLU A 28 0.83 -6.21 12.15
CA GLU A 28 1.65 -5.55 11.14
C GLU A 28 1.46 -6.18 9.76
N VAL A 29 1.52 -7.52 9.68
CA VAL A 29 1.25 -8.27 8.44
C VAL A 29 -0.15 -7.95 7.91
N GLN A 30 -1.16 -7.93 8.78
CA GLN A 30 -2.52 -7.59 8.35
C GLN A 30 -2.64 -6.15 7.85
N SER A 31 -1.95 -5.19 8.49
CA SER A 31 -1.89 -3.80 8.02
C SER A 31 -1.33 -3.71 6.61
N VAL A 32 -0.26 -4.46 6.31
CA VAL A 32 0.31 -4.55 4.96
C VAL A 32 -0.70 -5.14 3.98
N ILE A 33 -1.38 -6.24 4.32
CA ILE A 33 -2.41 -6.86 3.46
C ILE A 33 -3.52 -5.86 3.16
N ASN A 34 -4.04 -5.17 4.17
CA ASN A 34 -5.10 -4.16 4.01
C ASN A 34 -4.66 -2.97 3.14
N SER A 35 -3.36 -2.66 3.10
CA SER A 35 -2.81 -1.61 2.23
C SER A 35 -2.59 -2.08 0.79
N VAL A 36 -2.12 -3.32 0.61
CA VAL A 36 -1.70 -3.87 -0.70
C VAL A 36 -2.88 -4.43 -1.49
N GLU A 37 -3.80 -5.15 -0.86
CA GLU A 37 -4.97 -5.76 -1.51
C GLU A 37 -5.75 -4.76 -2.40
N PRO A 38 -6.17 -3.57 -1.91
CA PRO A 38 -6.90 -2.61 -2.74
C PRO A 38 -6.04 -2.02 -3.87
N LYS A 39 -4.72 -1.88 -3.68
CA LYS A 39 -3.81 -1.37 -4.71
C LYS A 39 -3.64 -2.38 -5.85
N LEU A 40 -3.47 -3.66 -5.51
CA LEU A 40 -3.40 -4.72 -6.49
C LEU A 40 -4.72 -4.86 -7.26
N ASN A 41 -5.86 -4.76 -6.56
CA ASN A 41 -7.19 -4.80 -7.17
C ASN A 41 -7.46 -3.63 -8.15
N THR A 42 -6.88 -2.45 -7.89
CA THR A 42 -7.08 -1.25 -8.71
C THR A 42 -6.04 -1.08 -9.82
N THR A 43 -5.03 -1.94 -9.88
CA THR A 43 -4.01 -1.93 -10.95
C THR A 43 -4.62 -1.98 -12.37
N PRO A 44 -5.63 -2.82 -12.66
CA PRO A 44 -6.30 -2.84 -13.97
C PRO A 44 -6.92 -1.49 -14.34
N ALA A 45 -7.53 -0.81 -13.37
CA ALA A 45 -8.17 0.49 -13.60
C ALA A 45 -7.16 1.58 -13.99
N LYS A 46 -5.90 1.47 -13.55
CA LYS A 46 -4.84 2.41 -13.94
C LYS A 46 -4.43 2.21 -15.40
N TRP A 47 -4.33 0.96 -15.85
CA TRP A 47 -4.09 0.63 -17.25
C TRP A 47 -5.25 1.02 -18.15
N LYS A 48 -6.49 0.80 -17.72
CA LYS A 48 -7.69 1.28 -18.41
C LYS A 48 -7.70 2.81 -18.58
N ALA A 49 -7.30 3.56 -17.56
CA ALA A 49 -7.22 5.02 -17.68
C ALA A 49 -6.17 5.45 -18.71
N LEU A 50 -5.02 4.76 -18.77
CA LEU A 50 -3.99 5.01 -19.78
C LEU A 50 -4.48 4.67 -21.19
N SER A 51 -5.11 3.50 -21.39
CA SER A 51 -5.62 3.09 -22.69
C SER A 51 -6.69 4.06 -23.21
N GLN A 52 -7.60 4.49 -22.33
CA GLN A 52 -8.62 5.49 -22.65
C GLN A 52 -7.99 6.83 -23.05
N HIS A 53 -7.00 7.31 -22.29
CA HIS A 53 -6.33 8.59 -22.59
C HIS A 53 -5.64 8.58 -23.97
N VAL A 54 -4.89 7.52 -24.28
CA VAL A 54 -4.21 7.39 -25.58
C VAL A 54 -5.22 7.35 -26.73
N LYS A 55 -6.37 6.70 -26.53
CA LYS A 55 -7.46 6.64 -27.49
C LYS A 55 -8.08 8.00 -27.73
N GLU A 56 -8.48 8.72 -26.68
CA GLU A 56 -9.12 10.03 -26.78
C GLU A 56 -8.25 11.00 -27.57
N VAL A 57 -6.97 11.12 -27.21
CA VAL A 57 -6.03 12.00 -27.91
C VAL A 57 -5.89 11.60 -29.38
N SER A 58 -5.75 10.30 -29.67
CA SER A 58 -5.61 9.83 -31.05
C SER A 58 -6.88 10.11 -31.88
N GLU A 59 -8.05 9.90 -31.30
CA GLU A 59 -9.33 10.12 -31.96
C GLU A 59 -9.60 11.62 -32.19
N GLU A 60 -9.31 12.48 -31.22
CA GLU A 60 -9.44 13.94 -31.35
C GLU A 60 -8.53 14.50 -32.45
N LEU A 61 -7.26 14.08 -32.50
CA LEU A 61 -6.32 14.49 -33.56
C LEU A 61 -6.80 14.09 -34.96
N SER A 62 -7.62 13.04 -35.07
CA SER A 62 -8.15 12.56 -36.34
C SER A 62 -9.38 13.31 -36.88
N GLN A 63 -10.07 14.10 -36.04
CA GLN A 63 -11.39 14.65 -36.40
C GLN A 63 -11.34 15.70 -37.50
N ILE A 64 -10.32 16.55 -37.49
CA ILE A 64 -10.18 17.69 -38.41
C ILE A 64 -9.08 17.49 -39.46
N PHE A 65 -8.40 16.33 -39.44
CA PHE A 65 -7.27 16.08 -40.32
C PHE A 65 -7.75 15.75 -41.73
N ASN A 66 -7.18 16.44 -42.73
CA ASN A 66 -7.51 16.19 -44.13
C ASN A 66 -6.98 14.82 -44.56
N LYS A 67 -7.85 13.98 -45.13
CA LYS A 67 -7.51 12.63 -45.60
C LYS A 67 -6.55 12.62 -46.78
N GLU A 68 -6.46 13.73 -47.51
CA GLU A 68 -5.55 13.87 -48.66
C GLU A 68 -4.14 14.33 -48.24
N ASP A 69 -3.93 14.68 -46.95
CA ASP A 69 -2.63 15.11 -46.46
C ASP A 69 -1.71 13.88 -46.23
N PRO A 70 -0.43 13.92 -46.69
CA PRO A 70 0.52 12.82 -46.49
C PRO A 70 0.77 12.43 -45.02
N HIS A 71 0.52 13.32 -44.07
CA HIS A 71 0.68 13.04 -42.64
C HIS A 71 -0.56 12.36 -42.03
N TYR A 72 -1.64 12.18 -42.81
CA TYR A 72 -2.85 11.50 -42.35
C TYR A 72 -2.56 10.04 -41.95
N ASP A 73 -1.60 9.39 -42.59
CA ASP A 73 -1.19 8.01 -42.26
C ASP A 73 -0.65 7.88 -40.83
N VAL A 74 0.05 8.91 -40.32
CA VAL A 74 0.54 8.96 -38.92
C VAL A 74 -0.64 8.98 -37.95
N ILE A 75 -1.61 9.85 -38.23
CA ILE A 75 -2.80 10.03 -37.39
C ILE A 75 -3.64 8.74 -37.39
N MET A 76 -3.83 8.12 -38.55
CA MET A 76 -4.56 6.86 -38.66
C MET A 76 -3.84 5.68 -37.99
N ALA A 77 -2.51 5.61 -38.09
CA ALA A 77 -1.72 4.62 -37.37
C ALA A 77 -1.90 4.78 -35.85
N GLY A 78 -1.92 6.02 -35.34
CA GLY A 78 -2.21 6.32 -33.94
C GLY A 78 -3.58 5.85 -33.48
N VAL A 79 -4.64 6.17 -34.24
CA VAL A 79 -6.02 5.71 -33.94
C VAL A 79 -6.14 4.19 -33.95
N GLN A 80 -5.47 3.50 -34.88
CA GLN A 80 -5.50 2.04 -34.93
C GLN A 80 -4.73 1.42 -33.76
N ALA A 81 -3.56 1.97 -33.43
CA ALA A 81 -2.76 1.52 -32.30
C ALA A 81 -3.51 1.67 -30.97
N SER A 82 -4.19 2.80 -30.76
CA SER A 82 -4.94 3.05 -29.52
C SER A 82 -6.13 2.09 -29.36
N LYS A 83 -6.85 1.78 -30.43
CA LYS A 83 -7.95 0.78 -30.42
C LYS A 83 -7.46 -0.65 -30.17
N LYS A 84 -6.31 -1.02 -30.74
CA LYS A 84 -5.67 -2.32 -30.47
C LYS A 84 -5.29 -2.43 -29.00
N PHE A 85 -4.67 -1.39 -28.44
CA PHE A 85 -4.27 -1.38 -27.04
C PHE A 85 -5.47 -1.41 -26.08
N GLU A 86 -6.54 -0.64 -26.35
CA GLU A 86 -7.79 -0.70 -25.57
C GLU A 86 -8.38 -2.13 -25.54
N SER A 87 -8.38 -2.81 -26.69
CA SER A 87 -8.88 -4.18 -26.80
C SER A 87 -8.03 -5.17 -26.01
N ALA A 88 -6.70 -5.06 -26.12
CA ALA A 88 -5.75 -5.91 -25.40
C ALA A 88 -5.81 -5.68 -23.88
N GLU A 89 -5.88 -4.42 -23.44
CA GLU A 89 -6.05 -4.05 -22.02
C GLU A 89 -7.33 -4.67 -21.45
N ALA A 90 -8.46 -4.53 -22.15
CA ALA A 90 -9.73 -5.08 -21.70
C ALA A 90 -9.70 -6.61 -21.55
N GLU A 91 -8.96 -7.31 -22.42
CA GLU A 91 -8.79 -8.77 -22.37
C GLU A 91 -7.90 -9.21 -21.19
N ILE A 92 -6.74 -8.58 -21.02
CA ILE A 92 -5.83 -8.88 -19.91
C ILE A 92 -6.51 -8.58 -18.57
N SER A 93 -7.18 -7.44 -18.45
CA SER A 93 -7.83 -7.01 -17.21
C SER A 93 -8.93 -7.97 -16.75
N LYS A 94 -9.65 -8.61 -17.69
CA LYS A 94 -10.67 -9.63 -17.42
C LYS A 94 -10.07 -10.98 -17.05
N ASN A 95 -8.97 -11.37 -17.70
CA ASN A 95 -8.44 -12.74 -17.67
C ASN A 95 -7.05 -12.84 -17.02
N ASP A 96 -6.85 -12.22 -15.85
CA ASP A 96 -5.60 -12.33 -15.07
C ASP A 96 -5.73 -13.32 -13.90
N GLY A 97 -5.55 -14.61 -14.22
CA GLY A 97 -5.59 -15.67 -13.22
C GLY A 97 -4.47 -15.60 -12.17
N ILE A 98 -3.34 -14.94 -12.45
CA ILE A 98 -2.25 -14.80 -11.48
C ILE A 98 -2.63 -13.77 -10.43
N ARG A 99 -3.14 -12.61 -10.86
CA ARG A 99 -3.68 -11.58 -9.95
C ARG A 99 -4.82 -12.14 -9.09
N ASP A 100 -5.78 -12.82 -9.70
CA ASP A 100 -6.96 -13.32 -8.96
C ASP A 100 -6.59 -14.39 -7.93
N ARG A 101 -5.62 -15.25 -8.26
CA ARG A 101 -5.04 -16.21 -7.32
C ARG A 101 -4.34 -15.50 -6.15
N ALA A 102 -3.49 -14.51 -6.43
CA ALA A 102 -2.78 -13.75 -5.39
C ALA A 102 -3.76 -13.02 -4.46
N MET A 103 -4.78 -12.36 -5.02
CA MET A 103 -5.87 -11.70 -4.28
C MET A 103 -6.62 -12.69 -3.37
N THR A 104 -6.92 -13.89 -3.88
CA THR A 104 -7.58 -14.94 -3.10
C THR A 104 -6.71 -15.41 -1.93
N ARG A 105 -5.38 -15.58 -2.14
CA ARG A 105 -4.45 -15.95 -1.06
C ARG A 105 -4.35 -14.85 0.00
N LEU A 106 -4.27 -13.58 -0.40
CA LEU A 106 -4.24 -12.45 0.53
C LEU A 106 -5.49 -12.41 1.42
N ARG A 107 -6.68 -12.61 0.84
CA ARG A 107 -7.95 -12.65 1.60
C ARG A 107 -7.99 -13.81 2.59
N LYS A 108 -7.67 -15.02 2.13
CA LYS A 108 -7.62 -16.21 2.99
C LYS A 108 -6.64 -16.03 4.15
N TYR A 109 -5.49 -15.41 3.88
CA TYR A 109 -4.48 -15.17 4.90
C TYR A 109 -4.92 -14.13 5.92
N ARG A 110 -5.58 -13.04 5.48
CA ARG A 110 -6.23 -12.09 6.38
C ARG A 110 -7.26 -12.78 7.28
N ASP A 111 -8.11 -13.64 6.71
CA ASP A 111 -9.14 -14.34 7.47
C ASP A 111 -8.54 -15.32 8.49
N GLU A 112 -7.42 -15.96 8.16
CA GLU A 112 -6.64 -16.79 9.09
C GLU A 112 -6.10 -15.97 10.27
N ILE A 113 -5.55 -14.78 10.02
CA ILE A 113 -5.10 -13.86 11.08
C ILE A 113 -6.27 -13.42 11.97
N GLU A 114 -7.44 -13.13 11.39
CA GLU A 114 -8.64 -12.79 12.17
C GLU A 114 -9.12 -13.96 13.04
N SER A 115 -8.99 -15.20 12.57
CA SER A 115 -9.28 -16.39 13.38
C SER A 115 -8.38 -16.45 14.61
N LEU A 116 -7.07 -16.27 14.43
CA LEU A 116 -6.10 -16.26 15.53
C LEU A 116 -6.35 -15.11 16.50
N ARG A 117 -6.82 -13.95 16.02
CA ARG A 117 -7.23 -12.84 16.90
C ARG A 117 -8.43 -13.22 17.80
N ARG A 118 -9.36 -14.03 17.31
CA ARG A 118 -10.47 -14.54 18.13
C ARG A 118 -9.97 -15.55 19.16
N GLU A 119 -9.09 -16.47 18.77
CA GLU A 119 -8.45 -17.42 19.69
C GLU A 119 -7.65 -16.69 20.79
N TYR A 120 -6.92 -15.64 20.43
CA TYR A 120 -6.22 -14.76 21.38
C TYR A 120 -7.17 -14.13 22.41
N LYS A 121 -8.33 -13.65 21.97
CA LYS A 121 -9.36 -13.12 22.88
C LYS A 121 -9.98 -14.21 23.75
N GLU A 122 -10.21 -15.40 23.21
CA GLU A 122 -10.79 -16.52 23.97
C GLU A 122 -9.86 -16.99 25.09
N ARG A 123 -8.55 -17.02 24.81
CA ARG A 123 -7.51 -17.38 25.77
C ARG A 123 -7.52 -16.49 27.01
N GLU A 124 -7.98 -15.24 26.93
CA GLU A 124 -8.11 -14.35 28.08
C GLU A 124 -9.00 -14.95 29.18
N ARG A 125 -10.03 -15.73 28.83
CA ARG A 125 -10.91 -16.41 29.82
C ARG A 125 -10.15 -17.46 30.63
N VAL A 126 -9.20 -18.15 29.99
CA VAL A 126 -8.36 -19.15 30.65
C VAL A 126 -7.34 -18.47 31.57
N ARG A 127 -6.77 -17.33 31.14
CA ARG A 127 -5.92 -16.51 32.02
C ARG A 127 -6.67 -16.02 33.24
N GLU A 128 -7.86 -15.46 33.07
CA GLU A 128 -8.67 -14.96 34.19
C GLU A 128 -8.94 -16.04 35.24
N ARG A 129 -9.16 -17.28 34.79
CA ARG A 129 -9.32 -18.43 35.69
C ARG A 129 -8.03 -18.73 36.48
N TYR A 130 -6.88 -18.70 35.81
CA TYR A 130 -5.58 -18.87 36.46
C TYR A 130 -5.30 -17.75 37.49
N ASP A 131 -5.45 -16.49 37.09
CA ASP A 131 -5.25 -15.33 37.96
C ASP A 131 -6.22 -15.35 39.16
N HIS A 132 -7.48 -15.75 38.94
CA HIS A 132 -8.48 -15.91 40.01
C HIS A 132 -8.02 -16.93 41.07
N TYR A 133 -7.56 -18.11 40.65
CA TYR A 133 -7.10 -19.12 41.60
C TYR A 133 -5.81 -18.71 42.30
N ARG A 134 -4.90 -18.00 41.61
CA ARG A 134 -3.67 -17.46 42.23
C ARG A 134 -3.99 -16.53 43.40
N VAL A 135 -4.82 -15.51 43.16
CA VAL A 135 -5.24 -14.54 44.19
C VAL A 135 -6.04 -15.21 45.32
N LYS A 136 -6.91 -16.17 44.96
CA LYS A 136 -7.73 -16.88 45.95
C LYS A 136 -6.87 -17.73 46.89
N LEU A 137 -5.82 -18.35 46.35
CA LEU A 137 -4.90 -19.20 47.10
C LEU A 137 -4.03 -18.36 48.03
N ASP A 138 -3.43 -17.27 47.54
CA ASP A 138 -2.68 -16.30 48.36
C ASP A 138 -3.49 -15.81 49.57
N ASN A 139 -4.79 -15.52 49.35
CA ASN A 139 -5.69 -15.06 50.40
C ASN A 139 -6.08 -16.16 51.40
N LEU A 140 -6.16 -17.41 50.96
CA LEU A 140 -6.46 -18.56 51.84
C LEU A 140 -5.25 -18.94 52.69
N GLU A 141 -4.04 -18.94 52.10
CA GLU A 141 -2.79 -19.22 52.80
C GLU A 141 -2.49 -18.15 53.85
N ARG A 142 -2.72 -16.85 53.53
CA ARG A 142 -2.59 -15.76 54.52
C ARG A 142 -3.52 -15.92 55.73
N LYS A 143 -4.67 -16.56 55.56
CA LYS A 143 -5.66 -16.78 56.65
C LYS A 143 -5.38 -18.07 57.45
N GLY A 144 -4.61 -19.02 56.92
CA GLY A 144 -3.98 -20.14 57.63
C GLY A 144 -4.89 -21.15 58.36
N LYS A 145 -6.22 -21.04 58.27
CA LYS A 145 -7.16 -21.77 59.15
C LYS A 145 -7.80 -23.03 58.55
N ASP A 146 -7.69 -23.28 57.25
CA ASP A 146 -8.46 -24.31 56.54
C ASP A 146 -7.61 -25.09 55.52
N GLN A 147 -6.84 -26.06 56.02
CA GLN A 147 -5.89 -26.82 55.20
C GLN A 147 -6.54 -27.68 54.10
N PRO A 148 -7.65 -28.39 54.33
CA PRO A 148 -8.34 -29.13 53.25
C PRO A 148 -8.80 -28.22 52.12
N ARG A 149 -9.24 -27.00 52.45
CA ARG A 149 -9.63 -26.00 51.44
C ARG A 149 -8.44 -25.44 50.68
N ILE A 150 -7.30 -25.22 51.34
CA ILE A 150 -6.06 -24.79 50.69
C ILE A 150 -5.60 -25.85 49.68
N ALA A 151 -5.51 -27.12 50.09
CA ALA A 151 -5.11 -28.23 49.22
C ALA A 151 -6.00 -28.37 47.98
N ARG A 152 -7.32 -28.20 48.13
CA ARG A 152 -8.25 -28.22 46.98
C ARG A 152 -8.02 -27.05 46.02
N ASN A 153 -7.69 -25.86 46.52
CA ASN A 153 -7.41 -24.71 45.64
C ASN A 153 -6.02 -24.81 45.01
N GLN A 154 -5.04 -25.46 45.65
CA GLN A 154 -3.74 -25.79 45.05
C GLN A 154 -3.91 -26.69 43.82
N GLN A 155 -4.74 -27.74 43.91
CA GLN A 155 -5.03 -28.58 42.74
C GLN A 155 -5.73 -27.77 41.63
N LYS A 156 -6.72 -26.94 41.98
CA LYS A 156 -7.42 -26.10 40.98
C LYS A 156 -6.53 -25.05 40.32
N LEU A 157 -5.56 -24.50 41.06
CA LEU A 157 -4.56 -23.60 40.50
C LEU A 157 -3.68 -24.35 39.50
N LYS A 158 -3.20 -25.54 39.87
CA LYS A 158 -2.40 -26.39 38.98
C LYS A 158 -3.18 -26.75 37.71
N ASP A 159 -4.43 -27.19 37.83
CA ASP A 159 -5.28 -27.50 36.66
C ASP A 159 -5.49 -26.26 35.76
N ALA A 160 -5.64 -25.07 36.35
CA ALA A 160 -5.79 -23.83 35.62
C ALA A 160 -4.48 -23.36 34.96
N GLU A 161 -3.34 -23.60 35.61
CA GLU A 161 -2.00 -23.34 35.09
C GLU A 161 -1.68 -24.23 33.89
N ASP A 162 -1.92 -25.54 34.01
CA ASP A 162 -1.71 -26.51 32.94
C ASP A 162 -2.56 -26.17 31.71
N ALA A 163 -3.85 -25.84 31.92
CA ALA A 163 -4.74 -25.41 30.84
C ALA A 163 -4.29 -24.09 30.20
N TYR A 164 -3.87 -23.11 31.00
CA TYR A 164 -3.39 -21.82 30.52
C TYR A 164 -2.11 -21.97 29.68
N ASN A 165 -1.15 -22.77 30.15
CA ASN A 165 0.11 -23.03 29.46
C ASN A 165 -0.13 -23.81 28.16
N ALA A 166 -0.98 -24.84 28.19
CA ALA A 166 -1.33 -25.61 27.00
C ALA A 166 -1.94 -24.72 25.90
N VAL A 167 -2.98 -23.94 26.23
CA VAL A 167 -3.64 -23.03 25.26
C VAL A 167 -2.68 -21.94 24.79
N THR A 168 -1.84 -21.40 25.67
CA THR A 168 -0.90 -20.34 25.30
C THR A 168 0.19 -20.86 24.35
N ASN A 169 0.76 -22.03 24.62
CA ASN A 169 1.81 -22.62 23.77
C ASN A 169 1.25 -23.02 22.40
N GLU A 170 0.06 -23.64 22.36
CA GLU A 170 -0.60 -23.98 21.11
C GLU A 170 -0.88 -22.72 20.26
N LEU A 171 -1.33 -21.63 20.89
CA LEU A 171 -1.59 -20.39 20.20
C LEU A 171 -0.31 -19.72 19.68
N ILE A 172 0.78 -19.74 20.45
CA ILE A 172 2.09 -19.24 20.01
C ILE A 172 2.55 -19.99 18.77
N GLU A 173 2.50 -21.33 18.78
CA GLU A 173 2.90 -22.15 17.63
C GLU A 173 2.06 -21.85 16.39
N LYS A 174 0.73 -21.71 16.55
CA LYS A 174 -0.16 -21.31 15.45
C LYS A 174 0.19 -19.92 14.91
N MET A 175 0.45 -18.95 15.80
CA MET A 175 0.78 -17.58 15.39
C MET A 175 2.13 -17.51 14.66
N GLU A 176 3.16 -18.22 15.15
CA GLU A 176 4.46 -18.30 14.49
C GLU A 176 4.34 -18.92 13.09
N ASN A 177 3.64 -20.05 12.98
CA ASN A 177 3.43 -20.72 11.70
C ASN A 177 2.60 -19.88 10.73
N CYS A 178 1.60 -19.15 11.23
CA CYS A 178 0.84 -18.20 10.44
C CYS A 178 1.74 -17.04 9.97
N TRP A 179 2.58 -16.49 10.85
CA TRP A 179 3.47 -15.39 10.50
C TRP A 179 4.44 -15.77 9.37
N LYS A 180 5.05 -16.97 9.42
CA LYS A 180 5.99 -17.42 8.37
C LYS A 180 5.42 -17.41 6.94
N LYS A 181 4.10 -17.57 6.78
CA LYS A 181 3.43 -17.57 5.47
C LYS A 181 3.52 -16.25 4.72
N HIS A 182 3.73 -15.11 5.41
CA HIS A 182 3.75 -13.80 4.76
C HIS A 182 4.81 -13.71 3.66
N VAL A 183 5.96 -14.38 3.83
CA VAL A 183 7.08 -14.34 2.88
C VAL A 183 6.65 -14.80 1.49
N GLU A 184 6.03 -15.98 1.41
CA GLU A 184 5.59 -16.55 0.14
C GLU A 184 4.40 -15.78 -0.45
N ILE A 185 3.45 -15.35 0.39
CA ILE A 185 2.25 -14.66 -0.06
C ILE A 185 2.59 -13.26 -0.59
N PHE A 186 3.52 -12.55 0.05
CA PHE A 186 3.98 -11.24 -0.43
C PHE A 186 4.81 -11.37 -1.69
N ALA A 187 5.66 -12.40 -1.80
CA ALA A 187 6.38 -12.70 -3.04
C ALA A 187 5.41 -12.96 -4.20
N GLU A 188 4.38 -13.79 -4.00
CA GLU A 188 3.36 -14.07 -5.01
C GLU A 188 2.57 -12.82 -5.40
N SER A 189 2.23 -11.96 -4.43
CA SER A 189 1.55 -10.69 -4.68
C SER A 189 2.41 -9.72 -5.51
N SER A 190 3.73 -9.70 -5.27
CA SER A 190 4.69 -8.93 -6.06
C SER A 190 4.79 -9.47 -7.49
N ILE A 191 4.89 -10.80 -7.64
CA ILE A 191 4.91 -11.46 -8.95
C ILE A 191 3.63 -11.12 -9.73
N ALA A 192 2.46 -11.17 -9.09
CA ALA A 192 1.20 -10.83 -9.74
C ALA A 192 1.17 -9.40 -10.28
N LEU A 193 1.64 -8.43 -9.48
CA LEU A 193 1.75 -7.04 -9.90
C LEU A 193 2.66 -6.89 -11.13
N TRP A 194 3.88 -7.43 -11.04
CA TRP A 194 4.87 -7.29 -12.11
C TRP A 194 4.48 -8.04 -13.37
N HIS A 195 3.93 -9.24 -13.24
CA HIS A 195 3.40 -10.01 -14.35
C HIS A 195 2.35 -9.24 -15.14
N MET A 196 1.34 -8.67 -14.46
CA MET A 196 0.32 -7.86 -15.12
C MET A 196 0.93 -6.63 -15.81
N SER A 197 1.86 -5.96 -15.12
CA SER A 197 2.49 -4.73 -15.62
C SER A 197 3.37 -5.00 -16.84
N MET A 198 4.11 -6.10 -16.85
CA MET A 198 4.92 -6.55 -17.98
C MET A 198 4.03 -6.89 -19.17
N ARG A 199 2.97 -7.69 -18.98
CA ARG A 199 2.02 -8.02 -20.06
C ARG A 199 1.39 -6.78 -20.68
N MET A 200 0.92 -5.83 -19.85
CA MET A 200 0.36 -4.58 -20.35
C MET A 200 1.37 -3.73 -21.12
N THR A 201 2.62 -3.70 -20.67
CA THR A 201 3.72 -3.00 -21.35
C THR A 201 4.04 -3.64 -22.70
N ASP A 202 4.08 -4.97 -22.76
CA ASP A 202 4.33 -5.71 -24.00
C ASP A 202 3.20 -5.48 -25.01
N GLU A 203 1.93 -5.52 -24.58
CA GLU A 203 0.80 -5.21 -25.46
C GLU A 203 0.78 -3.76 -25.93
N PHE A 204 1.19 -2.81 -25.08
CA PHE A 204 1.34 -1.41 -25.47
C PHE A 204 2.41 -1.25 -26.55
N ALA A 205 3.56 -1.91 -26.37
CA ALA A 205 4.64 -1.90 -27.35
C ALA A 205 4.20 -2.56 -28.68
N GLN A 206 3.55 -3.72 -28.63
CA GLN A 206 3.05 -4.41 -29.83
C GLN A 206 1.96 -3.60 -30.55
N SER A 207 1.06 -2.97 -29.80
CA SER A 207 -0.02 -2.15 -30.38
C SER A 207 0.52 -0.89 -31.07
N SER A 208 1.62 -0.34 -30.58
CA SER A 208 2.27 0.88 -31.11
C SER A 208 3.30 0.61 -32.22
N GLU A 209 3.51 -0.63 -32.62
CA GLU A 209 4.53 -0.99 -33.64
C GLU A 209 4.29 -0.29 -34.98
N ASN A 210 3.03 -0.05 -35.37
CA ASN A 210 2.69 0.67 -36.59
C ASN A 210 2.99 2.18 -36.51
N VAL A 211 3.08 2.74 -35.30
CA VAL A 211 3.40 4.16 -35.07
C VAL A 211 4.91 4.38 -35.01
N ARG A 212 5.67 3.34 -34.62
CA ARG A 212 7.12 3.38 -34.39
C ARG A 212 7.94 3.97 -35.56
N PRO A 213 7.72 3.60 -36.84
CA PRO A 213 8.48 4.18 -37.95
C PRO A 213 8.35 5.70 -38.05
N PHE A 214 7.15 6.23 -37.84
CA PHE A 214 6.89 7.67 -37.89
C PHE A 214 7.60 8.41 -36.75
N VAL A 215 7.64 7.81 -35.55
CA VAL A 215 8.38 8.36 -34.41
C VAL A 215 9.88 8.33 -34.68
N ASP A 216 10.41 7.22 -35.17
CA ASP A 216 11.84 7.07 -35.47
C ASP A 216 12.30 8.06 -36.55
N ASP A 217 11.51 8.25 -37.59
CA ASP A 217 11.82 9.20 -38.67
C ASP A 217 11.76 10.65 -38.19
N TYR A 218 10.81 11.00 -37.32
CA TYR A 218 10.76 12.30 -36.65
C TYR A 218 11.96 12.53 -35.72
N LEU A 219 12.36 11.52 -34.94
CA LEU A 219 13.53 11.62 -34.07
C LEU A 219 14.84 11.76 -34.86
N LYS A 220 14.96 11.08 -36.01
CA LYS A 220 16.10 11.25 -36.92
C LYS A 220 16.13 12.65 -37.53
N SER A 221 14.99 13.17 -37.98
CA SER A 221 14.92 14.50 -38.58
C SER A 221 15.24 15.60 -37.57
N MET A 222 14.81 15.46 -36.32
CA MET A 222 15.18 16.36 -35.22
C MET A 222 16.70 16.39 -34.98
N LYS A 223 17.35 15.21 -34.91
CA LYS A 223 18.81 15.11 -34.72
C LYS A 223 19.60 15.72 -35.87
N ASN A 224 19.08 15.66 -37.09
CA ASN A 224 19.72 16.24 -38.27
C ASN A 224 19.48 17.77 -38.36
N ASN A 225 18.36 18.26 -37.81
CA ASN A 225 18.02 19.69 -37.81
C ASN A 225 18.69 20.49 -36.69
N ASP A 226 19.27 19.86 -35.66
CA ASP A 226 20.16 20.53 -34.70
C ASP A 226 21.46 21.08 -35.35
N SER A 227 21.72 20.77 -36.63
CA SER A 227 22.80 21.37 -37.43
C SER A 227 22.38 22.50 -38.38
N SER A 228 21.10 22.88 -38.45
CA SER A 228 20.70 24.12 -39.13
C SER A 228 19.31 24.55 -38.72
N PHE A 229 19.21 25.69 -38.01
CA PHE A 229 18.00 26.51 -38.05
C PHE A 229 17.77 26.96 -39.50
N PRO A 230 16.67 26.58 -40.17
CA PRO A 230 16.29 27.21 -41.41
C PRO A 230 15.51 28.48 -41.05
N SER A 231 16.11 29.64 -41.26
CA SER A 231 15.36 30.87 -41.46
C SER A 231 14.48 30.67 -42.68
N GLN A 232 13.21 30.34 -42.46
CA GLN A 232 12.25 30.19 -43.54
C GLN A 232 11.77 31.59 -43.93
N ASP A 233 12.33 32.10 -45.03
CA ASP A 233 11.91 33.32 -45.73
C ASP A 233 10.41 33.24 -46.04
N TYR A 234 9.61 33.91 -45.21
CA TYR A 234 8.22 34.22 -45.51
C TYR A 234 8.21 35.48 -46.37
N MET A 235 8.08 35.28 -47.69
CA MET A 235 7.87 36.35 -48.66
C MET A 235 6.56 37.10 -48.37
N GLY A 236 6.67 38.39 -48.06
CA GLY A 236 5.60 39.38 -48.29
C GLY A 236 5.29 40.31 -47.12
N ALA A 237 5.99 41.45 -47.05
CA ALA A 237 5.42 42.82 -47.00
C ALA A 237 6.41 43.81 -46.34
N ASP A 238 6.84 44.79 -47.13
CA ASP A 238 7.25 46.16 -46.82
C ASP A 238 7.94 46.47 -45.47
N SER A 239 9.24 46.78 -45.55
CA SER A 239 9.93 47.59 -44.54
C SER A 239 9.64 49.09 -44.75
N PRO A 240 9.69 49.90 -43.67
CA PRO A 240 10.97 50.55 -43.43
C PRO A 240 11.44 50.52 -41.96
N VAL A 241 12.70 50.08 -41.82
CA VAL A 241 13.79 50.61 -40.97
C VAL A 241 13.47 51.12 -39.56
N SER A 242 14.00 50.42 -38.55
CA SER A 242 14.73 51.05 -37.43
C SER A 242 15.74 50.08 -36.80
N GLU A 243 16.85 50.64 -36.32
CA GLU A 243 18.13 50.03 -35.95
C GLU A 243 18.11 49.08 -34.72
N PRO A 244 19.13 48.23 -34.56
CA PRO A 244 19.18 47.18 -33.54
C PRO A 244 19.87 47.63 -32.24
N THR A 245 19.19 47.46 -31.11
CA THR A 245 19.82 47.56 -29.79
C THR A 245 20.45 46.21 -29.43
N LYS A 246 21.78 46.22 -29.32
CA LYS A 246 22.61 45.12 -28.78
C LYS A 246 22.22 44.82 -27.33
N GLU A 247 21.91 43.57 -27.03
CA GLU A 247 22.25 42.96 -25.74
C GLU A 247 22.95 41.62 -25.96
N LYS A 248 24.15 41.54 -25.39
CA LYS A 248 25.00 40.35 -25.25
C LYS A 248 24.67 39.67 -23.91
N ILE A 249 25.17 38.43 -23.78
CA ILE A 249 25.45 37.63 -22.57
C ILE A 249 24.34 36.56 -22.35
N SER A 250 24.61 35.26 -22.21
CA SER A 250 25.83 34.45 -22.21
C SER A 250 25.42 32.99 -22.44
N ASN A 251 26.27 32.23 -23.12
CA ASN A 251 26.29 30.78 -23.06
C ASN A 251 26.38 30.31 -21.61
N ASN A 252 25.72 29.20 -21.28
CA ASN A 252 26.31 28.20 -20.41
C ASN A 252 25.87 26.81 -20.85
N ASP A 253 26.88 26.04 -21.19
CA ASP A 253 26.88 24.64 -21.56
C ASP A 253 26.85 23.76 -20.29
N SER A 254 26.39 22.54 -20.50
CA SER A 254 26.37 21.33 -19.66
C SER A 254 26.91 21.37 -18.21
N THR A 255 26.16 20.80 -17.27
CA THR A 255 26.44 19.47 -16.68
C THR A 255 25.37 19.14 -15.64
N PHE A 256 24.61 18.07 -15.86
CA PHE A 256 23.68 17.50 -14.89
C PHE A 256 24.48 16.63 -13.92
N ASP A 257 24.83 17.18 -12.75
CA ASP A 257 25.55 16.47 -11.69
C ASP A 257 24.56 15.66 -10.84
N THR A 258 24.80 14.35 -10.71
CA THR A 258 23.88 13.37 -10.09
C THR A 258 24.17 13.13 -8.61
N SER A 259 24.79 14.10 -7.92
CA SER A 259 25.24 13.94 -6.54
C SER A 259 24.34 14.52 -5.44
N GLU A 260 23.20 15.18 -5.75
CA GLU A 260 22.33 15.78 -4.71
C GLU A 260 21.12 14.93 -4.26
N LEU A 261 20.87 13.76 -4.85
CA LEU A 261 19.72 12.91 -4.50
C LEU A 261 19.91 12.00 -3.27
N LYS A 262 21.04 12.12 -2.55
CA LYS A 262 21.32 11.32 -1.33
C LYS A 262 21.34 12.10 -0.01
N LYS A 263 21.05 13.42 0.00
CA LYS A 263 21.00 14.21 1.25
C LYS A 263 19.60 14.60 1.72
N THR A 264 18.56 14.40 0.92
CA THR A 264 17.17 14.75 1.28
C THR A 264 16.33 13.60 1.87
N LEU A 265 16.88 12.38 1.96
CA LEU A 265 16.23 11.22 2.60
C LEU A 265 16.73 10.89 4.01
N SER A 266 17.69 11.65 4.55
CA SER A 266 18.24 11.43 5.90
C SER A 266 17.75 12.45 6.96
N ALA A 267 16.83 13.36 6.62
CA ALA A 267 16.37 14.42 7.52
C ALA A 267 14.83 14.42 7.76
N LYS A 268 14.16 13.28 7.56
CA LYS A 268 12.75 13.06 7.99
C LYS A 268 12.66 11.91 8.99
N SER A 269 13.49 11.99 10.02
CA SER A 269 13.26 11.37 11.32
C SER A 269 13.46 12.50 12.33
N VAL A 270 12.54 12.64 13.29
CA VAL A 270 12.43 13.72 14.30
C VAL A 270 11.46 14.85 13.90
N ASN A 271 10.16 14.62 14.10
CA ASN A 271 9.19 15.50 14.79
C ASN A 271 7.75 15.16 14.38
N SER A 272 7.04 14.46 15.26
CA SER A 272 5.57 14.35 15.26
C SER A 272 5.11 14.11 16.70
N THR A 273 5.45 15.06 17.57
CA THR A 273 4.93 15.13 18.95
C THR A 273 4.44 16.55 19.15
N LEU A 274 3.28 16.89 18.59
CA LEU A 274 2.46 18.08 18.91
C LEU A 274 1.28 18.10 17.93
N GLY A 275 0.11 17.64 18.38
CA GLY A 275 -1.11 17.61 17.57
C GLY A 275 -2.30 16.85 18.17
N HIS A 276 -2.34 16.67 19.49
CA HIS A 276 -3.42 15.94 20.18
C HIS A 276 -3.80 16.61 21.51
N GLU A 277 -4.00 17.93 21.50
CA GLU A 277 -4.56 18.65 22.66
C GLU A 277 -5.72 19.63 22.30
N GLU A 278 -6.15 19.72 21.04
CA GLU A 278 -7.23 20.66 20.66
C GLU A 278 -8.55 20.02 20.21
N HIS A 279 -8.66 18.68 20.20
CA HIS A 279 -9.92 18.01 19.88
C HIS A 279 -10.69 17.44 21.09
N GLU A 280 -10.13 17.53 22.29
CA GLU A 280 -10.74 17.03 23.54
C GLU A 280 -11.45 18.15 24.35
N LYS A 281 -11.46 19.40 23.86
CA LYS A 281 -12.15 20.53 24.51
C LYS A 281 -13.46 20.97 23.84
N GLN A 282 -13.93 20.26 22.82
CA GLN A 282 -15.21 20.55 22.17
C GLN A 282 -16.32 19.51 22.46
N GLU A 283 -16.00 18.41 23.12
CA GLU A 283 -17.01 17.40 23.50
C GLU A 283 -17.52 17.58 24.94
N GLU A 284 -16.80 18.31 25.79
CA GLU A 284 -17.17 18.54 27.20
C GLU A 284 -18.10 19.76 27.42
N ALA A 285 -18.42 20.54 26.37
CA ALA A 285 -19.30 21.71 26.46
C ALA A 285 -20.76 21.43 26.03
N LEU A 286 -21.09 20.18 25.68
CA LEU A 286 -22.44 19.78 25.23
C LEU A 286 -23.18 18.87 26.22
N GLU A 287 -22.59 18.53 27.37
CA GLU A 287 -23.27 17.81 28.46
C GLU A 287 -23.71 18.70 29.64
N GLU A 288 -23.46 20.01 29.61
CA GLU A 288 -23.89 20.94 30.68
C GLU A 288 -25.10 21.84 30.32
N THR A 289 -25.88 21.44 29.30
CA THR A 289 -27.22 22.02 29.05
C THR A 289 -28.28 20.93 28.91
N VAL A 290 -28.55 20.25 30.02
CA VAL A 290 -29.84 19.60 30.34
C VAL A 290 -30.23 19.99 31.77
#